data_AF-V4PNG8-F1
#
_entry.id   AF-V4PNG8-F1
#
_cell.length_a   1.000
_cell.length_b   1.000
_cell.length_c   1.000
_cell.angle_alpha   90.00
_cell.angle_beta   90.00
_cell.angle_gamma   90.00
#
_symmetry.space_group_name_H-M   'P 1'
#
loop_
_entity.id
_entity.type
_entity.pdbx_description
1 polymer ?
#
loop_
_entity_poly.entity_id
_entity_poly.type
_entity_poly.pdbx_seq_one_letter_code
_entity_poly.pdbx_strand_id
1 'polypeptide(L)'
;MGLMQLMPETWSTLRGILHLGQDAFDPHDNIVAGTYYLRDLYDRYGWEGVFAAYNAGPGRYKSHRDRGQILPAETRGYVIRISEELRGKTYAFAPLSNEVKPTIWAEAALFIKDTTITTDPGNGFQSPATPFVSLGAPTDIPEP
;
A
#
# COMPACT_ATOMS: atom_id res chain seq x y z
N MET A 1 6.64 11.69 -7.86
CA MET A 1 7.93 11.18 -8.37
C MET A 1 7.77 9.74 -8.84
N GLY A 2 8.29 9.42 -10.03
CA GLY A 2 8.23 8.06 -10.61
C GLY A 2 6.81 7.56 -10.92
N LEU A 3 6.71 6.28 -11.29
CA LEU A 3 5.47 5.64 -11.77
C LEU A 3 4.28 5.78 -10.81
N MET A 4 4.51 5.53 -9.53
CA MET A 4 3.50 5.59 -8.46
C MET A 4 3.35 7.01 -7.88
N GLN A 5 4.01 8.02 -8.45
CA GLN A 5 3.83 9.41 -8.10
C GLN A 5 4.05 9.73 -6.61
N LEU A 6 5.05 9.10 -5.98
CA LEU A 6 5.40 9.35 -4.58
C LEU A 6 5.83 10.81 -4.36
N MET A 7 5.44 11.41 -3.23
CA MET A 7 5.99 12.70 -2.82
C MET A 7 7.50 12.58 -2.53
N PRO A 8 8.33 13.60 -2.81
CA PRO A 8 9.77 13.55 -2.56
C PRO A 8 10.15 13.14 -1.14
N GLU A 9 9.45 13.66 -0.13
CA GLU A 9 9.67 13.37 1.29
C GLU A 9 9.30 11.92 1.62
N THR A 10 8.20 11.43 1.04
CA THR A 10 7.77 10.03 1.17
C THR A 10 8.80 9.09 0.55
N TRP A 11 9.29 9.40 -0.66
CA TRP A 11 10.37 8.63 -1.30
C TRP A 11 11.63 8.59 -0.45
N SER A 12 12.09 9.75 0.04
CA SER A 12 13.29 9.87 0.89
C SER A 12 13.21 9.00 2.15
N THR A 13 12.03 8.97 2.78
CA THR A 13 11.78 8.13 3.96
C THR A 13 11.81 6.65 3.61
N LEU A 14 11.03 6.25 2.58
CA LEU A 14 10.84 4.85 2.22
C LEU A 14 12.11 4.19 1.72
N ARG A 15 12.90 4.88 0.90
CA ARG A 15 14.15 4.32 0.38
C ARG A 15 15.17 4.03 1.49
N GLY A 16 15.17 4.82 2.57
CA GLY A 16 16.04 4.57 3.72
C GLY A 16 15.61 3.32 4.48
N ILE A 17 14.30 3.17 4.72
CA ILE A 17 13.71 2.06 5.47
C ILE A 17 13.76 0.74 4.68
N LEU A 18 13.53 0.80 3.37
CA LEU A 18 13.47 -0.35 2.47
C LEU A 18 14.81 -0.64 1.77
N HIS A 19 15.87 0.12 2.09
CA HIS A 19 17.20 0.00 1.49
C HIS A 19 17.21 0.04 -0.05
N LEU A 20 16.45 0.99 -0.62
CA LEU A 20 16.30 1.16 -2.07
C LEU A 20 17.38 2.08 -2.66
N GLY A 21 17.47 2.07 -4.00
CA GLY A 21 18.34 2.92 -4.79
C GLY A 21 18.08 4.43 -4.62
N GLN A 22 18.91 5.23 -5.29
CA GLN A 22 18.80 6.69 -5.27
C GLN A 22 17.74 7.22 -6.24
N ASP A 23 17.51 6.50 -7.33
CA ASP A 23 16.67 6.94 -8.43
C ASP A 23 15.19 6.66 -8.16
N ALA A 24 14.41 7.71 -7.91
CA ALA A 24 12.96 7.62 -7.72
C ALA A 24 12.19 7.25 -9.00
N PHE A 25 12.84 7.31 -10.16
CA PHE A 25 12.27 6.97 -11.45
C PHE A 25 12.60 5.54 -11.88
N ASP A 26 13.46 4.83 -11.14
CA ASP A 26 13.64 3.39 -11.33
C ASP A 26 12.28 2.68 -11.12
N PRO A 27 11.74 1.98 -12.14
CA PRO A 27 10.42 1.37 -12.05
C PRO A 27 10.28 0.37 -10.90
N HIS A 28 11.32 -0.44 -10.65
CA HIS A 28 11.29 -1.48 -9.64
C HIS A 28 11.20 -0.85 -8.24
N ASP A 29 12.14 0.03 -7.92
CA ASP A 29 12.20 0.63 -6.58
C ASP A 29 11.00 1.54 -6.31
N ASN A 30 10.52 2.26 -7.33
CA ASN A 30 9.32 3.10 -7.19
C ASN A 30 8.06 2.27 -6.91
N ILE A 31 7.92 1.09 -7.55
CA ILE A 31 6.80 0.18 -7.29
C ILE A 31 6.90 -0.44 -5.90
N VAL A 32 8.09 -0.87 -5.47
CA VAL A 32 8.31 -1.42 -4.12
C VAL A 32 7.97 -0.37 -3.06
N ALA A 33 8.47 0.86 -3.19
CA ALA A 33 8.15 1.94 -2.27
C ALA A 33 6.66 2.29 -2.29
N GLY A 34 6.05 2.43 -3.47
CA GLY A 34 4.66 2.85 -3.59
C GLY A 34 3.66 1.81 -3.10
N THR A 35 3.93 0.53 -3.32
CA THR A 35 3.07 -0.55 -2.79
C THR A 35 3.21 -0.71 -1.29
N TYR A 36 4.43 -0.56 -0.74
CA TYR A 36 4.63 -0.47 0.71
C TYR A 36 3.81 0.68 1.30
N TYR A 37 3.89 1.86 0.68
CA TYR A 37 3.17 3.05 1.16
C TYR A 37 1.65 2.89 1.10
N LEU A 38 1.12 2.29 0.02
CA LEU A 38 -0.31 1.96 -0.06
C LEU A 38 -0.74 1.00 1.05
N ARG A 39 0.07 -0.03 1.34
CA ARG A 39 -0.23 -0.96 2.42
C ARG A 39 -0.23 -0.27 3.78
N ASP A 40 0.78 0.56 4.03
CA ASP A 40 0.90 1.32 5.27
C ASP A 40 -0.28 2.27 5.50
N LEU A 41 -0.76 2.92 4.44
CA LEU A 41 -1.94 3.79 4.50
C LEU A 41 -3.24 2.99 4.66
N TYR A 42 -3.35 1.83 4.01
CA TYR A 42 -4.49 0.94 4.17
C TYR A 42 -4.61 0.45 5.62
N ASP A 43 -3.50 0.05 6.24
CA ASP A 43 -3.50 -0.43 7.63
C ASP A 43 -3.95 0.67 8.63
N ARG A 44 -3.77 1.96 8.30
CA ARG A 44 -4.18 3.10 9.14
C ARG A 44 -5.60 3.57 8.92
N TYR A 45 -6.04 3.57 7.66
CA TYR A 45 -7.22 4.31 7.22
C TYR A 45 -8.25 3.46 6.47
N GLY A 46 -7.93 2.19 6.19
CA GLY A 46 -8.79 1.29 5.42
C GLY A 46 -9.06 1.79 4.00
N TRP A 47 -10.00 1.12 3.31
CA TRP A 47 -10.40 1.51 1.95
C TRP A 47 -11.09 2.87 1.89
N GLU A 48 -11.68 3.31 2.99
CA GLU A 48 -12.37 4.59 3.13
C GLU A 48 -11.41 5.79 3.03
N GLY A 49 -10.15 5.58 3.41
CA GLY A 49 -9.18 6.67 3.52
C GLY A 49 -7.87 6.51 2.77
N VAL A 50 -7.51 5.30 2.33
CA VAL A 50 -6.21 5.04 1.71
C VAL A 50 -5.93 5.96 0.51
N PHE A 51 -6.89 6.15 -0.40
CA PHE A 51 -6.69 6.94 -1.61
C PHE A 51 -6.64 8.44 -1.32
N ALA A 52 -7.44 8.91 -0.37
CA ALA A 52 -7.41 10.28 0.07
C ALA A 52 -6.08 10.60 0.76
N ALA A 53 -5.61 9.72 1.67
CA ALA A 53 -4.34 9.88 2.36
C ALA A 53 -3.13 9.76 1.43
N TYR A 54 -3.21 8.93 0.38
CA TYR A 54 -2.15 8.80 -0.63
C TYR A 54 -1.95 10.11 -1.40
N ASN A 55 -3.05 10.73 -1.83
CA ASN A 55 -3.01 11.96 -2.63
C ASN A 55 -2.78 13.23 -1.78
N ALA A 56 -3.47 13.35 -0.66
CA ALA A 56 -3.42 14.56 0.18
C ALA A 56 -2.35 14.52 1.28
N GLY A 57 -1.76 13.35 1.52
CA GLY A 57 -0.90 13.07 2.66
C GLY A 57 -1.67 12.62 3.91
N PRO A 58 -1.05 11.77 4.75
CA PRO A 58 -1.70 11.16 5.92
C PRO A 58 -2.07 12.18 6.99
N GLY A 59 -1.26 13.23 7.19
CA GLY A 59 -1.56 14.29 8.18
C GLY A 59 -2.82 15.09 7.82
N ARG A 60 -2.97 15.44 6.53
CA ARG A 60 -4.16 16.16 6.03
C ARG A 60 -5.40 15.27 6.11
N TYR A 61 -5.31 14.01 5.70
CA TYR A 61 -6.43 13.08 5.82
C TYR A 61 -6.81 12.80 7.29
N LYS A 62 -5.83 12.64 8.18
CA LYS A 62 -6.08 12.52 9.62
C LYS A 62 -6.83 13.74 10.16
N SER A 63 -6.45 14.95 9.75
CA SER A 63 -7.14 16.17 10.17
C SER A 63 -8.55 16.29 9.60
N HIS A 64 -8.77 15.83 8.38
CA HIS A 64 -10.11 15.69 7.80
C HIS A 64 -10.98 14.73 8.62
N ARG A 65 -10.47 13.54 8.92
CA ARG A 65 -11.18 12.50 9.68
C ARG A 65 -11.47 12.92 11.13
N ASP A 66 -10.47 13.46 11.82
CA ASP A 66 -10.54 13.71 13.26
C ASP A 66 -11.17 15.09 13.58
N ARG A 67 -11.03 16.08 12.69
CA ARG A 67 -11.45 17.48 12.94
C ARG A 67 -12.44 18.03 11.90
N GLY A 68 -12.83 17.23 10.90
CA GLY A 68 -13.75 17.66 9.85
C GLY A 68 -13.18 18.69 8.87
N GLN A 69 -11.86 18.87 8.82
CA GLN A 69 -11.23 19.81 7.87
C GLN A 69 -11.51 19.41 6.43
N ILE A 70 -11.83 20.36 5.56
CA ILE A 70 -12.19 20.06 4.17
C ILE A 70 -10.94 19.66 3.38
N LEU A 71 -11.02 18.53 2.66
CA LEU A 71 -9.98 18.13 1.72
C LEU A 71 -9.99 19.02 0.45
N PRO A 72 -8.82 19.27 -0.17
CA PRO A 72 -8.74 19.98 -1.44
C PRO A 72 -9.70 19.43 -2.48
N ALA A 73 -10.23 20.31 -3.33
CA ALA A 73 -11.15 19.92 -4.40
C ALA A 73 -10.53 18.87 -5.33
N GLU A 74 -9.23 18.99 -5.62
CA GLU A 74 -8.45 18.03 -6.38
C GLU A 74 -8.48 16.63 -5.74
N THR A 75 -8.19 16.52 -4.44
CA THR A 75 -8.23 15.24 -3.71
C THR A 75 -9.61 14.61 -3.74
N ARG A 76 -10.66 15.40 -3.53
CA ARG A 76 -12.04 14.89 -3.61
C ARG A 76 -12.36 14.35 -5.00
N GLY A 77 -11.98 15.07 -6.06
CA GLY A 77 -12.12 14.61 -7.44
C GLY A 77 -11.32 13.35 -7.74
N TYR A 78 -10.09 13.26 -7.23
CA TYR A 78 -9.25 12.07 -7.35
C TYR A 78 -9.92 10.84 -6.73
N VAL A 79 -10.44 10.95 -5.51
CA VAL A 79 -11.10 9.83 -4.81
C VAL A 79 -12.36 9.38 -5.54
N ILE A 80 -13.17 10.32 -6.05
CA ILE A 80 -14.37 10.00 -6.84
C ILE A 80 -13.98 9.18 -8.08
N ARG A 81 -13.01 9.65 -8.86
CA ARG A 81 -12.54 8.98 -10.08
C ARG A 81 -12.05 7.55 -9.80
N ILE A 82 -11.21 7.37 -8.78
CA ILE A 82 -10.71 6.04 -8.41
C ILE A 82 -11.86 5.14 -7.92
N SER A 83 -12.78 5.68 -7.13
CA SER A 83 -13.92 4.90 -6.62
C SER A 83 -14.87 4.44 -7.74
N GLU A 84 -15.05 5.25 -8.79
CA GLU A 84 -15.81 4.87 -9.99
C GLU A 84 -15.07 3.81 -10.81
N GLU A 85 -13.78 3.99 -11.03
CA GLU A 85 -12.95 3.03 -11.75
C GLU A 85 -12.92 1.66 -11.05
N LEU A 86 -12.85 1.65 -9.73
CA LEU A 86 -12.89 0.42 -8.93
C LEU A 86 -14.28 -0.20 -8.85
N ARG A 87 -15.37 0.60 -8.89
CA ARG A 87 -16.74 0.07 -8.93
C ARG A 87 -17.10 -0.56 -10.28
N GLY A 88 -16.58 -0.02 -11.37
CA GLY A 88 -16.78 -0.58 -12.73
C GLY A 88 -15.98 -1.86 -12.99
N LYS A 89 -15.03 -2.19 -12.10
CA LYS A 89 -14.25 -3.42 -12.13
C LYS A 89 -14.78 -4.30 -11.00
N THR A 90 -15.53 -5.34 -11.32
CA THR A 90 -15.97 -6.34 -10.31
C THR A 90 -14.75 -7.09 -9.78
N TYR A 91 -14.02 -6.47 -8.86
CA TYR A 91 -13.11 -7.19 -7.99
C TYR A 91 -14.03 -7.99 -7.07
N ALA A 92 -14.19 -9.28 -7.36
CA ALA A 92 -14.85 -10.21 -6.48
C ALA A 92 -14.05 -10.28 -5.17
N PHE A 93 -14.25 -9.31 -4.29
CA PHE A 93 -13.99 -9.50 -2.88
C PHE A 93 -15.04 -10.51 -2.44
N ALA A 94 -14.68 -11.79 -2.52
CA ALA A 94 -15.42 -12.84 -1.87
C ALA A 94 -15.74 -12.36 -0.44
N PRO A 95 -16.99 -12.52 0.04
CA PRO A 95 -17.35 -12.05 1.36
C PRO A 95 -16.33 -12.62 2.35
N LEU A 96 -15.74 -11.73 3.16
CA LEU A 96 -14.87 -12.04 4.30
C LEU A 96 -15.68 -12.90 5.29
N SER A 97 -15.85 -14.18 4.94
CA SER A 97 -16.30 -15.22 5.83
C SER A 97 -15.10 -15.68 6.63
N ASN A 98 -15.30 -15.75 7.94
CA ASN A 98 -14.31 -16.10 8.95
C ASN A 98 -13.65 -17.46 8.68
N GLU A 99 -12.60 -17.47 7.86
CA GLU A 99 -11.45 -18.37 7.92
C GLU A 99 -10.47 -17.91 6.83
N VAL A 100 -9.63 -16.92 7.13
CA VAL A 100 -8.41 -16.75 6.33
C VAL A 100 -7.48 -17.88 6.74
N LYS A 101 -7.67 -19.06 6.12
CA LYS A 101 -6.59 -20.01 5.98
C LYS A 101 -5.50 -19.26 5.22
N PRO A 102 -4.25 -19.19 5.73
CA PRO A 102 -3.20 -18.45 5.05
C PRO A 102 -2.88 -19.22 3.77
N THR A 103 -3.60 -18.91 2.69
CA THR A 103 -3.20 -19.33 1.36
C THR A 103 -1.94 -18.55 1.05
N ILE A 104 -0.83 -19.27 1.17
CA ILE A 104 0.54 -18.83 0.96
C ILE A 104 0.56 -18.05 -0.37
N TRP A 105 1.01 -16.80 -0.34
CA TRP A 105 1.11 -15.92 -1.51
C TRP A 105 1.91 -16.53 -2.68
N ALA A 106 2.66 -17.60 -2.40
CA ALA A 106 3.36 -18.44 -3.37
C ALA A 106 2.44 -19.21 -4.34
N GLU A 107 1.14 -19.33 -4.09
CA GLU A 107 0.18 -19.99 -4.99
C GLU A 107 -0.48 -19.05 -6.01
N ALA A 108 -0.16 -17.75 -6.00
CA ALA A 108 -0.64 -16.82 -7.01
C ALA A 108 -0.18 -17.27 -8.41
N ALA A 109 -1.09 -17.26 -9.39
CA ALA A 109 -0.84 -17.64 -10.79
C ALA A 109 0.26 -16.82 -11.51
N LEU A 110 0.87 -15.87 -10.80
CA LEU A 110 2.00 -15.06 -11.23
C LEU A 110 3.35 -15.79 -11.06
N PHE A 111 3.42 -16.87 -10.28
CA PHE A 111 4.63 -17.65 -10.09
C PHE A 111 4.64 -18.90 -10.97
N ILE A 112 5.73 -19.10 -11.71
CA ILE A 112 5.94 -20.26 -12.58
C ILE A 112 6.02 -21.53 -11.72
N LYS A 113 5.17 -22.53 -12.01
CA LYS A 113 5.31 -23.88 -11.46
C LYS A 113 6.56 -24.53 -12.05
N ASP A 114 7.67 -24.52 -11.31
CA ASP A 114 8.74 -25.45 -11.65
C ASP A 114 8.27 -26.86 -11.28
N THR A 115 8.18 -27.69 -12.32
CA THR A 115 7.70 -29.06 -12.21
C THR A 115 8.93 -29.91 -11.92
N THR A 116 9.17 -30.23 -10.65
CA THR A 116 9.80 -31.48 -10.14
C THR A 116 10.34 -31.28 -8.73
N ILE A 117 9.50 -31.43 -7.69
CA ILE A 117 10.01 -31.83 -6.38
C ILE A 117 9.18 -33.02 -5.89
N THR A 118 9.83 -34.19 -5.96
CA THR A 118 9.46 -35.42 -5.25
C THR A 118 9.31 -35.13 -3.77
N THR A 119 8.18 -35.56 -3.22
CA THR A 119 7.73 -35.38 -1.84
C THR A 119 8.71 -35.96 -0.81
N ASP A 120 9.20 -35.11 0.09
CA ASP A 120 9.76 -35.50 1.40
C ASP A 120 8.82 -34.97 2.50
N PRO A 121 8.23 -35.83 3.37
CA PRO A 121 7.26 -35.40 4.37
C PRO A 121 8.00 -34.91 5.63
N GLY A 122 8.55 -33.71 5.58
CA GLY A 122 9.22 -33.16 6.76
C GLY A 122 9.85 -31.79 6.57
N ASN A 123 9.04 -30.73 6.44
CA ASN A 123 9.45 -29.39 6.91
C ASN A 123 8.26 -28.43 6.93
N GLY A 124 7.83 -28.05 8.14
CA GLY A 124 6.90 -26.96 8.35
C GLY A 124 7.62 -25.63 8.12
N PHE A 125 7.27 -24.94 7.02
CA PHE A 125 7.65 -23.55 6.84
C PHE A 125 6.81 -22.68 7.79
N GLN A 126 7.37 -22.39 8.95
CA GLN A 126 6.83 -21.41 9.88
C GLN A 126 7.07 -20.02 9.28
N SER A 127 6.00 -19.30 8.92
CA SER A 127 6.10 -17.94 8.42
C SER A 127 6.73 -17.05 9.49
N PRO A 128 7.86 -16.35 9.22
CA PRO A 128 8.33 -15.34 10.15
C PRO A 128 7.34 -14.18 10.13
N ALA A 129 6.62 -13.99 11.22
CA ALA A 129 5.88 -12.77 11.48
C ALA A 129 6.89 -11.65 11.75
N THR A 130 7.42 -11.03 10.69
CA THR A 130 8.09 -9.73 10.82
C THR A 130 7.03 -8.68 11.08
N PRO A 131 7.15 -7.85 12.12
CA PRO A 131 6.23 -6.74 12.32
C PRO A 131 6.40 -5.74 11.17
N PHE A 132 5.31 -5.44 10.45
CA PHE A 132 5.25 -4.32 9.51
C PHE A 132 5.46 -3.03 10.31
N VAL A 133 6.56 -2.32 10.07
CA VAL A 133 6.87 -1.09 10.80
C VAL A 133 5.99 0.03 10.21
N SER A 134 4.92 0.36 10.93
CA SER A 134 4.09 1.52 10.63
C SER A 134 4.97 2.78 10.63
N LEU A 135 5.01 3.49 9.51
CA LEU A 135 5.68 4.77 9.36
C LEU A 135 5.04 5.82 10.30
N GLY A 136 5.52 6.03 11.53
CA GLY A 136 5.09 7.18 12.33
C GLY A 136 5.00 8.43 11.43
N ALA A 137 3.87 9.15 11.48
CA ALA A 137 3.50 10.12 10.45
C ALA A 137 4.69 11.04 10.09
N PRO A 138 5.11 11.13 8.81
CA PRO A 138 6.06 12.16 8.43
C PRO A 138 5.41 13.51 8.79
N THR A 139 6.09 14.23 9.67
CA THR A 139 5.67 15.47 10.29
C THR A 139 5.40 16.58 9.27
N ASP A 140 4.40 17.38 9.62
CA ASP A 140 3.82 18.57 8.96
C ASP A 140 4.60 19.21 7.80
N ILE A 141 3.89 19.38 6.69
CA ILE A 141 4.20 20.40 5.68
C ILE A 141 3.79 21.76 6.29
N PRO A 142 4.67 22.77 6.36
CA PRO A 142 4.26 24.12 6.71
C PRO A 142 3.35 24.68 5.60
N GLU A 143 2.23 25.31 5.99
CA GLU A 143 1.35 26.05 5.07
C GLU A 143 2.10 27.23 4.40
N PRO A 144 1.72 27.62 3.16
CA PRO A 144 2.37 28.70 2.42
C PRO A 144 2.26 30.08 3.09
#